data_AF-A0ABD2X8U1-F1
#
_entry.id   AF-A0ABD2X8U1-F1
#
_cell.length_a   1.000
_cell.length_b   1.000
_cell.length_c   1.000
_cell.angle_alpha   90.00
_cell.angle_beta   90.00
_cell.angle_gamma   90.00
#
_symmetry.space_group_name_H-M   'P 1'
#
loop_
_entity.id
_entity.type
_entity.pdbx_description
1 polymer ?
#
loop_
_entity_poly.entity_id
_entity_poly.type
_entity_poly.pdbx_seq_one_letter_code
_entity_poly.pdbx_strand_id
1 'polypeptide(L)'
;MAATAKRLALLSVLGQLQLLTLVTYAIPNTNLGRLRDLPLHVSTKKASFSESCELGPCRPRSGDLLIGREHQLSATSTCGSRFLPERYCSFKSRGDQDDDCSNVCDTCDSDVNHTIRNIVNYKDGRNKDLWWQSENGVEEVSITLELESHFEMSQLFMRFASPRPAAMLIEKSDNFGRSWRVYQYFARNCSQSFPGIPTGPRKSLADVICLSKYSSLEPISNGEVIYRFV
;
A
#
# COMPACT_ATOMS: atom_id res chain seq x y z
N MET A 1 -16.03 -0.92 26.40
CA MET A 1 -16.45 -0.28 25.13
C MET A 1 -15.30 0.58 24.66
N ALA A 2 -14.69 0.44 23.49
CA ALA A 2 -14.89 -0.41 22.33
C ALA A 2 -13.51 -0.57 21.63
N ALA A 3 -13.30 -1.70 20.96
CA ALA A 3 -12.07 -2.02 20.21
C ALA A 3 -12.00 -1.24 18.88
N THR A 4 -10.79 -1.02 18.37
CA THR A 4 -10.57 -0.20 17.17
C THR A 4 -9.36 -0.70 16.37
N ALA A 5 -9.57 -1.17 15.11
CA ALA A 5 -8.56 -1.39 14.05
C ALA A 5 -9.14 -1.50 12.62
N LYS A 6 -8.32 -1.24 11.60
CA LYS A 6 -8.72 -1.00 10.18
C LYS A 6 -7.92 -1.84 9.16
N ARG A 7 -8.50 -2.15 7.98
CA ARG A 7 -7.85 -2.94 6.90
C ARG A 7 -7.78 -2.16 5.58
N LEU A 8 -6.75 -2.40 4.73
CA LEU A 8 -6.63 -1.87 3.35
C LEU A 8 -6.64 -3.04 2.36
N ALA A 9 -7.46 -2.99 1.30
CA ALA A 9 -7.47 -3.97 0.21
C ALA A 9 -7.16 -3.31 -1.14
N LEU A 10 -6.32 -3.97 -1.95
CA LEU A 10 -5.92 -3.53 -3.29
C LEU A 10 -6.30 -4.61 -4.29
N LEU A 11 -7.34 -4.39 -5.09
CA LEU A 11 -7.69 -5.32 -6.15
C LEU A 11 -6.89 -4.97 -7.41
N SER A 12 -5.98 -5.84 -7.85
CA SER A 12 -5.28 -5.72 -9.13
C SER A 12 -5.70 -6.84 -10.08
N VAL A 13 -5.65 -6.54 -11.38
CA VAL A 13 -5.99 -7.54 -12.40
C VAL A 13 -4.81 -8.48 -12.64
N LEU A 14 -3.63 -7.98 -12.98
CA LEU A 14 -2.40 -8.76 -12.91
C LEU A 14 -1.34 -7.84 -12.34
N GLY A 15 -0.56 -8.31 -11.35
CA GLY A 15 0.39 -7.44 -10.69
C GLY A 15 1.50 -8.23 -10.02
N GLN A 16 2.74 -7.90 -10.38
CA GLN A 16 3.90 -8.18 -9.54
C GLN A 16 4.17 -6.90 -8.74
N LEU A 17 3.89 -6.90 -7.45
CA LEU A 17 4.09 -5.73 -6.58
C LEU A 17 5.47 -5.83 -5.92
N GLN A 18 6.37 -4.92 -6.27
CA GLN A 18 7.71 -4.86 -5.71
C GLN A 18 7.72 -4.13 -4.37
N LEU A 19 6.91 -3.08 -4.25
CA LEU A 19 6.89 -2.23 -3.07
C LEU A 19 5.48 -1.78 -2.76
N LEU A 20 5.14 -1.83 -1.47
CA LEU A 20 4.02 -1.12 -0.89
C LEU A 20 4.57 -0.23 0.22
N THR A 21 4.05 0.98 0.37
CA THR A 21 4.36 1.84 1.51
C THR A 21 3.08 2.56 1.90
N LEU A 22 2.73 2.47 3.18
CA LEU A 22 1.58 3.15 3.75
C LEU A 22 2.06 4.13 4.79
N VAL A 23 2.14 5.39 4.38
CA VAL A 23 2.54 6.48 5.25
C VAL A 23 1.33 6.91 6.09
N THR A 24 1.56 7.05 7.38
CA THR A 24 0.65 7.76 8.27
C THR A 24 1.16 9.15 8.58
N TYR A 25 0.26 10.12 8.66
CA TYR A 25 0.55 11.38 9.36
C TYR A 25 -0.37 11.46 10.57
N ALA A 26 0.17 11.88 11.68
CA ALA A 26 -0.62 12.16 12.86
C ALA A 26 -1.52 13.38 12.63
N ILE A 27 -2.83 13.19 12.65
CA ILE A 27 -3.81 14.27 12.73
C ILE A 27 -3.98 14.61 14.22
N PRO A 28 -3.91 15.89 14.62
CA PRO A 28 -4.10 16.27 16.01
C PRO A 28 -5.58 16.05 16.36
N ASN A 29 -5.85 15.37 17.48
CA ASN A 29 -7.19 15.41 18.06
C ASN A 29 -7.39 16.80 18.69
N THR A 30 -8.13 17.68 18.01
CA THR A 30 -8.66 18.89 18.65
C THR A 30 -9.89 18.50 19.45
N ASN A 31 -9.72 18.28 20.76
CA ASN A 31 -10.60 18.74 21.84
C ASN A 31 -10.23 18.08 23.18
N LEU A 32 -9.66 18.87 24.11
CA LEU A 32 -10.18 19.05 25.47
C LEU A 32 -9.32 20.08 26.24
N GLY A 33 -9.97 21.06 26.88
CA GLY A 33 -9.54 21.54 28.20
C GLY A 33 -8.62 22.77 28.27
N ARG A 34 -9.27 23.93 28.41
CA ARG A 34 -8.81 25.20 29.00
C ARG A 34 -8.11 25.05 30.36
N LEU A 35 -7.01 25.81 30.61
CA LEU A 35 -6.52 26.39 31.89
C LEU A 35 -5.22 27.20 31.59
N ARG A 36 -5.23 28.54 31.50
CA ARG A 36 -5.01 29.59 32.54
C ARG A 36 -3.71 29.49 33.37
N ASP A 37 -2.78 30.39 33.04
CA ASP A 37 -1.78 31.18 33.80
C ASP A 37 -0.77 30.56 34.81
N LEU A 38 0.47 31.16 34.77
CA LEU A 38 1.55 31.33 35.79
C LEU A 38 2.91 30.59 35.57
N PRO A 39 4.07 31.13 36.07
CA PRO A 39 5.06 31.81 35.23
C PRO A 39 6.43 31.10 35.08
N LEU A 40 7.25 31.70 34.21
CA LEU A 40 8.63 31.40 33.84
C LEU A 40 9.56 30.99 35.01
N HIS A 41 10.17 29.81 34.88
CA HIS A 41 11.47 29.52 35.47
C HIS A 41 12.39 28.84 34.45
N VAL A 42 13.51 29.51 34.18
CA VAL A 42 14.60 29.03 33.33
C VAL A 42 15.47 28.08 34.15
N SER A 43 15.71 26.87 33.64
CA SER A 43 16.92 26.14 34.02
C SER A 43 17.43 25.27 32.89
N THR A 44 18.71 25.49 32.60
CA THR A 44 19.56 24.91 31.57
C THR A 44 19.88 23.45 31.87
N LYS A 45 19.43 22.48 31.07
CA LYS A 45 20.10 21.17 30.92
C LYS A 45 19.90 20.56 29.52
N LYS A 46 21.04 20.17 28.92
CA LYS A 46 21.31 19.07 27.98
C LYS A 46 20.09 18.52 27.21
N ALA A 47 20.08 18.66 25.89
CA ALA A 47 19.06 18.08 25.01
C ALA A 47 19.00 16.54 25.15
N SER A 48 18.17 16.08 26.07
CA SER A 48 17.73 14.70 26.20
C SER A 48 16.29 14.61 25.71
N PHE A 49 16.04 13.57 24.91
CA PHE A 49 14.75 13.20 24.35
C PHE A 49 13.65 13.18 25.43
N SER A 50 12.84 14.23 25.46
CA SER A 50 11.59 14.31 26.19
C SER A 50 10.59 14.90 25.22
N GLU A 51 9.92 14.02 24.47
CA GLU A 51 8.65 14.36 23.83
C GLU A 51 7.58 14.30 24.93
N SER A 52 7.78 15.08 25.99
CA SER A 52 6.78 15.24 27.03
C SER A 52 5.64 16.04 26.42
N CYS A 53 4.48 15.40 26.32
CA CYS A 53 3.22 16.03 25.91
C CYS A 53 2.71 17.06 26.93
N GLU A 54 3.52 17.47 27.91
CA GLU A 54 3.15 18.38 29.00
C GLU A 54 2.92 19.84 28.55
N LEU A 55 3.41 20.23 27.38
CA LEU A 55 3.32 21.62 26.88
C LEU A 55 2.50 21.77 25.58
N GLY A 56 1.86 20.70 25.08
CA GLY A 56 1.03 20.78 23.90
C GLY A 56 0.66 19.44 23.27
N PRO A 57 -0.15 19.46 22.19
CA PRO A 57 -0.55 18.25 21.48
C PRO A 57 0.68 17.60 20.85
N CYS A 58 1.07 16.45 21.39
CA CYS A 58 2.11 15.61 20.82
C CYS A 58 1.54 14.77 19.68
N ARG A 59 2.36 14.57 18.64
CA ARG A 59 2.03 13.73 17.49
C ARG A 59 3.03 12.60 17.41
N PRO A 60 2.59 11.34 17.28
CA PRO A 60 3.53 10.26 17.00
C PRO A 60 4.25 10.52 15.68
N ARG A 61 5.47 10.00 15.57
CA ARG A 61 6.26 10.06 14.33
C ARG A 61 5.54 9.31 13.22
N SER A 62 5.53 9.90 12.02
CA SER A 62 5.13 9.20 10.80
C SER A 62 6.02 8.00 10.53
N GLY A 63 5.41 6.94 10.00
CA GLY A 63 6.13 5.74 9.59
C GLY A 63 5.39 4.97 8.51
N ASP A 64 6.09 3.99 7.93
CA ASP A 64 5.48 2.99 7.05
C ASP A 64 4.78 1.93 7.90
N LEU A 65 3.47 1.76 7.69
CA LEU A 65 2.67 0.81 8.45
C LEU A 65 3.09 -0.64 8.22
N LEU A 66 3.73 -0.97 7.11
CA LEU A 66 4.09 -2.36 6.80
C LEU A 66 5.23 -2.89 7.67
N ILE A 67 6.11 -2.01 8.15
CA ILE A 67 7.27 -2.40 8.94
C ILE A 67 6.80 -3.02 10.26
N GLY A 68 7.18 -4.28 10.51
CA GLY A 68 6.76 -5.05 11.69
C GLY A 68 5.36 -5.67 11.58
N ARG A 69 4.69 -5.54 10.43
CA ARG A 69 3.34 -6.07 10.16
C ARG A 69 3.32 -7.02 8.97
N GLU A 70 4.45 -7.67 8.68
CA GLU A 70 4.62 -8.61 7.58
C GLU A 70 3.66 -9.80 7.70
N HIS A 71 3.34 -10.21 8.92
CA HIS A 71 2.40 -11.29 9.23
C HIS A 71 0.92 -10.89 9.10
N GLN A 72 0.64 -9.58 8.99
CA GLN A 72 -0.70 -9.04 8.79
C GLN A 72 -0.99 -8.73 7.31
N LEU A 73 -0.02 -9.00 6.43
CA LEU A 73 -0.20 -8.96 4.99
C LEU A 73 -0.73 -10.29 4.48
N SER A 74 -1.71 -10.21 3.59
CA SER A 74 -2.26 -11.36 2.86
C SER A 74 -2.49 -11.00 1.40
N ALA A 75 -2.43 -12.01 0.53
CA ALA A 75 -2.80 -11.90 -0.87
C ALA A 75 -3.75 -13.06 -1.24
N THR A 76 -4.73 -12.81 -2.10
CA THR A 76 -5.67 -13.88 -2.53
C THR A 76 -5.05 -14.85 -3.53
N SER A 77 -3.95 -14.46 -4.18
CA SER A 77 -3.17 -15.31 -5.07
C SER A 77 -1.68 -15.07 -4.83
N THR A 78 -0.87 -16.11 -5.01
CA THR A 78 0.60 -16.04 -4.97
C THR A 78 1.13 -17.17 -5.84
N CYS A 79 2.04 -16.87 -6.76
CA CYS A 79 2.64 -17.89 -7.64
C CYS A 79 3.39 -18.94 -6.82
N GLY A 80 3.56 -20.13 -7.38
CA GLY A 80 4.28 -21.20 -6.69
C GLY A 80 3.59 -21.69 -5.40
N SER A 81 2.34 -21.29 -5.17
CA SER A 81 1.57 -21.68 -3.99
C SER A 81 1.09 -23.13 -4.11
N ARG A 82 0.68 -23.74 -2.99
CA ARG A 82 0.25 -25.16 -2.92
C ARG A 82 1.35 -26.17 -3.28
N PHE A 83 2.62 -25.84 -3.02
CA PHE A 83 3.77 -26.72 -3.23
C PHE A 83 4.02 -27.12 -4.70
N LEU A 84 3.62 -26.26 -5.64
CA LEU A 84 3.81 -26.49 -7.08
C LEU A 84 4.59 -25.34 -7.71
N PRO A 85 5.85 -25.57 -8.14
CA PRO A 85 6.63 -24.56 -8.85
C PRO A 85 5.94 -24.11 -10.15
N GLU A 86 5.89 -22.80 -10.37
CA GLU A 86 5.20 -22.18 -11.50
C GLU A 86 6.20 -21.41 -12.38
N ARG A 87 6.18 -21.64 -13.69
CA ARG A 87 7.03 -20.88 -14.63
C ARG A 87 6.41 -19.52 -14.95
N TYR A 88 7.20 -18.48 -15.10
CA TYR A 88 6.73 -17.16 -15.54
C TYR A 88 7.71 -16.49 -16.50
N CYS A 89 7.20 -15.51 -17.25
CA CYS A 89 8.00 -14.71 -18.17
C CYS A 89 8.34 -13.36 -17.55
N SER A 90 9.61 -12.96 -17.64
CA SER A 90 10.04 -11.60 -17.28
C SER A 90 10.16 -10.75 -18.55
N PHE A 91 9.45 -9.62 -18.57
CA PHE A 91 9.46 -8.69 -19.69
C PHE A 91 10.65 -7.73 -19.54
N LYS A 92 11.57 -7.74 -20.50
CA LYS A 92 12.70 -6.78 -20.57
C LYS A 92 12.35 -5.64 -21.52
N SER A 93 12.82 -4.42 -21.21
CA SER A 93 12.48 -3.25 -22.02
C SER A 93 13.13 -3.37 -23.40
N ARG A 94 12.32 -3.06 -24.40
CA ARG A 94 12.43 -3.43 -25.82
C ARG A 94 13.81 -3.13 -26.44
N GLY A 95 14.46 -4.20 -26.93
CA GLY A 95 15.69 -4.18 -27.72
C GLY A 95 16.19 -5.60 -28.00
N ASP A 96 15.52 -6.31 -28.93
CA ASP A 96 15.97 -7.60 -29.52
C ASP A 96 16.34 -8.75 -28.57
N GLN A 97 15.66 -8.89 -27.43
CA GLN A 97 15.77 -10.10 -26.61
C GLN A 97 14.37 -10.67 -26.37
N ASP A 98 14.20 -11.95 -26.69
CA ASP A 98 12.99 -12.72 -26.39
C ASP A 98 12.64 -12.64 -24.90
N ASP A 99 11.35 -12.62 -24.58
CA ASP A 99 10.86 -12.70 -23.20
C ASP A 99 11.45 -13.93 -22.51
N ASP A 100 12.07 -13.74 -21.34
CA ASP A 100 12.68 -14.84 -20.60
C ASP A 100 11.61 -15.58 -19.77
N CYS A 101 11.10 -16.66 -20.34
CA CYS A 101 10.13 -17.57 -19.72
C CYS A 101 10.77 -18.76 -18.99
N SER A 102 12.08 -18.73 -18.75
CA SER A 102 12.78 -19.80 -18.01
C SER A 102 12.63 -19.67 -16.49
N ASN A 103 12.17 -18.51 -16.01
CA ASN A 103 12.01 -18.19 -14.60
C ASN A 103 10.97 -19.10 -13.92
N VAL A 104 11.23 -19.44 -12.66
CA VAL A 104 10.39 -20.30 -11.82
C VAL A 104 10.04 -19.53 -10.56
N CYS A 105 8.80 -19.68 -10.10
CA CYS A 105 8.32 -19.22 -8.81
C CYS A 105 7.96 -20.45 -7.96
N ASP A 106 8.61 -20.58 -6.80
CA ASP A 106 8.33 -21.65 -5.83
C ASP A 106 8.31 -21.06 -4.42
N THR A 107 7.20 -21.21 -3.71
CA THR A 107 7.07 -20.71 -2.33
C THR A 107 7.90 -21.48 -1.31
N CYS A 108 8.38 -22.68 -1.67
CA CYS A 108 9.21 -23.52 -0.82
C CYS A 108 10.71 -23.24 -0.95
N ASP A 109 11.13 -22.52 -1.99
CA ASP A 109 12.51 -22.15 -2.24
C ASP A 109 12.75 -20.67 -1.88
N SER A 110 13.74 -20.41 -1.02
CA SER A 110 14.04 -19.04 -0.58
C SER A 110 14.50 -18.13 -1.71
N ASP A 111 15.13 -18.69 -2.74
CA ASP A 111 15.81 -17.95 -3.79
C ASP A 111 14.87 -17.53 -4.92
N VAL A 112 13.73 -18.23 -5.05
CA VAL A 112 12.75 -18.01 -6.13
C VAL A 112 11.31 -17.85 -5.62
N ASN A 113 11.10 -17.58 -4.33
CA ASN A 113 9.77 -17.24 -3.82
C ASN A 113 9.43 -15.76 -4.05
N HIS A 114 8.17 -15.51 -4.35
CA HIS A 114 7.61 -14.16 -4.51
C HIS A 114 6.42 -13.95 -3.56
N THR A 115 6.63 -14.22 -2.27
CA THR A 115 5.55 -14.14 -1.26
C THR A 115 5.15 -12.71 -0.93
N ILE A 116 3.95 -12.52 -0.35
CA ILE A 116 3.44 -11.18 -0.04
C ILE A 116 4.33 -10.39 0.94
N ARG A 117 5.15 -11.08 1.74
CA ARG A 117 6.06 -10.45 2.69
C ARG A 117 7.20 -9.68 2.01
N ASN A 118 7.49 -10.01 0.76
CA ASN A 118 8.56 -9.40 -0.03
C ASN A 118 8.31 -7.92 -0.36
N ILE A 119 7.07 -7.44 -0.27
CA ILE A 119 6.71 -6.04 -0.58
C ILE A 119 7.12 -5.04 0.51
N VAL A 120 7.52 -5.54 1.70
CA VAL A 120 7.91 -4.70 2.84
C VAL A 120 9.33 -4.18 2.63
N ASN A 121 9.48 -2.86 2.62
CA ASN A 121 10.76 -2.22 2.36
C ASN A 121 11.42 -1.70 3.63
N TYR A 122 12.55 -2.32 3.94
CA TYR A 122 13.42 -1.89 5.01
C TYR A 122 14.45 -0.89 4.47
N LYS A 123 14.70 0.18 5.24
CA LYS A 123 15.62 1.26 4.87
C LYS A 123 17.08 0.80 4.71
N ASP A 124 17.44 -0.35 5.25
CA ASP A 124 18.76 -0.99 5.10
C ASP A 124 18.96 -1.62 3.70
N GLY A 125 17.91 -1.68 2.87
CA GLY A 125 17.97 -2.11 1.48
C GLY A 125 17.95 -3.61 1.25
N ARG A 126 17.76 -4.42 2.28
CA ARG A 126 17.73 -5.90 2.21
C ARG A 126 16.66 -6.50 1.28
N ASN A 127 15.63 -5.72 0.95
CA ASN A 127 14.49 -6.17 0.13
C ASN A 127 14.33 -5.39 -1.18
N LYS A 128 15.36 -4.67 -1.65
CA LYS A 128 15.22 -3.77 -2.82
C LYS A 128 14.82 -4.48 -4.11
N ASP A 129 15.23 -5.74 -4.27
CA ASP A 129 15.01 -6.53 -5.48
C ASP A 129 13.99 -7.66 -5.26
N LEU A 130 13.28 -7.66 -4.14
CA LEU A 130 12.23 -8.64 -3.86
C LEU A 130 10.86 -8.09 -4.29
N TRP A 131 9.96 -8.98 -4.68
CA TRP A 131 8.57 -8.62 -5.00
C TRP A 131 7.61 -9.75 -4.61
N TRP A 132 6.32 -9.40 -4.57
CA TRP A 132 5.22 -10.34 -4.57
C TRP A 132 4.68 -10.54 -5.98
N GLN A 133 4.26 -11.75 -6.30
CA GLN A 133 3.70 -12.09 -7.61
C GLN A 133 2.47 -13.01 -7.46
N SER A 134 1.39 -12.67 -8.17
CA SER A 134 0.22 -13.53 -8.33
C SER A 134 0.51 -14.76 -9.20
N GLU A 135 -0.36 -15.77 -9.13
CA GLU A 135 -0.39 -16.86 -10.12
C GLU A 135 -0.62 -16.29 -11.53
N ASN A 136 -0.13 -16.99 -12.55
CA ASN A 136 -0.26 -16.57 -13.94
C ASN A 136 -1.74 -16.56 -14.38
N GLY A 137 -2.14 -15.50 -15.08
CA GLY A 137 -3.48 -15.39 -15.66
C GLY A 137 -4.60 -15.16 -14.64
N VAL A 138 -4.30 -15.05 -13.34
CA VAL A 138 -5.32 -14.70 -12.34
C VAL A 138 -5.56 -13.20 -12.38
N GLU A 139 -6.69 -12.83 -12.98
CA GLU A 139 -7.11 -11.47 -13.27
C GLU A 139 -7.82 -10.73 -12.11
N GLU A 140 -8.00 -11.36 -10.95
CA GLU A 140 -8.65 -10.73 -9.80
C GLU A 140 -7.92 -11.12 -8.53
N VAL A 141 -6.95 -10.28 -8.13
CA VAL A 141 -6.13 -10.53 -6.95
C VAL A 141 -6.21 -9.36 -6.00
N SER A 142 -6.33 -9.65 -4.70
CA SER A 142 -6.33 -8.62 -3.67
C SER A 142 -5.15 -8.77 -2.72
N ILE A 143 -4.52 -7.65 -2.39
CA ILE A 143 -3.55 -7.55 -1.29
C ILE A 143 -4.22 -6.86 -0.13
N THR A 144 -4.17 -7.46 1.05
CA THR A 144 -4.77 -6.92 2.27
C THR A 144 -3.74 -6.71 3.37
N LEU A 145 -3.70 -5.50 3.96
CA LEU A 145 -3.02 -5.23 5.23
C LEU A 145 -4.06 -5.12 6.34
N GLU A 146 -3.91 -5.94 7.39
CA GLU A 146 -4.75 -5.87 8.58
C GLU A 146 -4.05 -5.10 9.70
N LEU A 147 -4.55 -3.93 10.09
CA LEU A 147 -3.95 -3.17 11.18
C LEU A 147 -4.58 -3.59 12.51
N GLU A 148 -3.81 -3.47 13.58
CA GLU A 148 -4.20 -3.75 14.97
C GLU A 148 -4.82 -2.53 15.69
N SER A 149 -4.69 -1.34 15.10
CA SER A 149 -5.29 -0.10 15.63
C SER A 149 -5.84 0.83 14.52
N HIS A 150 -6.37 1.98 14.93
CA HIS A 150 -6.80 3.04 14.02
C HIS A 150 -5.60 3.88 13.61
N PHE A 151 -5.41 3.98 12.29
CA PHE A 151 -4.34 4.76 11.70
C PHE A 151 -4.90 5.76 10.70
N GLU A 152 -4.39 6.98 10.77
CA GLU A 152 -4.62 8.01 9.77
C GLU A 152 -3.57 7.86 8.67
N MET A 153 -3.94 7.08 7.65
CA MET A 153 -3.15 6.93 6.44
C MET A 153 -3.22 8.23 5.65
N SER A 154 -2.08 8.69 5.17
CA SER A 154 -1.96 9.91 4.38
C SER A 154 -1.58 9.64 2.94
N GLN A 155 -0.75 8.62 2.72
CA GLN A 155 -0.31 8.25 1.40
C GLN A 155 -0.14 6.75 1.30
N LEU A 156 -0.64 6.21 0.21
CA LEU A 156 -0.31 4.89 -0.30
C LEU A 156 0.65 5.08 -1.49
N PHE A 157 1.76 4.37 -1.46
CA PHE A 157 2.71 4.26 -2.57
C PHE A 157 2.85 2.79 -2.95
N MET A 158 2.82 2.50 -4.24
CA MET A 158 2.99 1.17 -4.80
C MET A 158 3.98 1.23 -5.96
N ARG A 159 4.90 0.27 -6.04
CA ARG A 159 5.79 0.06 -7.19
C ARG A 159 5.63 -1.36 -7.70
N PHE A 160 5.47 -1.51 -9.00
CA PHE A 160 5.24 -2.79 -9.65
C PHE A 160 6.52 -3.30 -10.33
N ALA A 161 6.86 -4.57 -10.14
CA ALA A 161 7.88 -5.28 -10.91
C ALA A 161 7.37 -5.65 -12.33
N SER A 162 6.05 -5.64 -12.51
CA SER A 162 5.34 -5.78 -13.80
C SER A 162 4.86 -4.43 -14.33
N PRO A 163 4.20 -4.38 -15.51
CA PRO A 163 3.35 -3.25 -15.85
C PRO A 163 2.31 -3.03 -14.75
N ARG A 164 1.88 -1.78 -14.58
CA ARG A 164 0.79 -1.46 -13.66
C ARG A 164 -0.52 -2.10 -14.13
N PRO A 165 -1.42 -2.46 -13.20
CA PRO A 165 -2.69 -3.07 -13.57
C PRO A 165 -3.49 -2.23 -14.57
N ALA A 166 -4.08 -2.89 -15.56
CA ALA A 166 -4.95 -2.22 -16.53
C ALA A 166 -6.20 -1.62 -15.89
N ALA A 167 -6.67 -2.25 -14.80
CA ALA A 167 -7.67 -1.75 -13.88
C ALA A 167 -7.31 -2.17 -12.45
N MET A 168 -7.57 -1.28 -11.49
CA MET A 168 -7.43 -1.55 -10.06
C MET A 168 -8.28 -0.60 -9.24
N LEU A 169 -8.53 -0.94 -7.97
CA LEU A 169 -9.20 -0.07 -7.02
C LEU A 169 -8.54 -0.15 -5.64
N ILE A 170 -8.68 0.94 -4.87
CA ILE A 170 -8.20 1.03 -3.49
C ILE A 170 -9.40 1.05 -2.56
N GLU A 171 -9.43 0.12 -1.62
CA GLU A 171 -10.45 0.02 -0.59
C GLU A 171 -9.86 0.14 0.81
N LYS A 172 -10.65 0.70 1.71
CA LYS A 172 -10.35 0.76 3.14
C LYS A 172 -11.58 0.35 3.92
N SER A 173 -11.34 -0.38 4.99
CA SER A 173 -12.35 -0.73 5.99
C SER A 173 -12.09 0.04 7.28
N ASP A 174 -13.13 0.69 7.81
CA ASP A 174 -13.12 1.30 9.14
C ASP A 174 -13.63 0.37 10.26
N ASN A 175 -13.98 -0.89 9.93
CA ASN A 175 -14.59 -1.86 10.85
C ASN A 175 -14.04 -3.29 10.69
N PHE A 176 -12.71 -3.46 10.65
CA PHE A 176 -12.02 -4.76 10.61
C PHE A 176 -12.44 -5.71 9.47
N GLY A 177 -12.72 -5.17 8.29
CA GLY A 177 -13.06 -5.94 7.07
C GLY A 177 -14.53 -6.33 6.96
N ARG A 178 -15.40 -5.86 7.88
CA ARG A 178 -16.85 -6.14 7.79
C ARG A 178 -17.52 -5.40 6.65
N SER A 179 -17.07 -4.18 6.35
CA SER A 179 -17.50 -3.41 5.19
C SER A 179 -16.34 -2.63 4.62
N TRP A 180 -16.35 -2.46 3.30
CA TRP A 180 -15.30 -1.79 2.56
C TRP A 180 -15.85 -0.56 1.88
N ARG A 181 -15.05 0.51 1.89
CA ARG A 181 -15.31 1.73 1.13
C ARG A 181 -14.23 1.88 0.07
N VAL A 182 -14.66 2.04 -1.17
CA VAL A 182 -13.75 2.39 -2.27
C VAL A 182 -13.33 3.85 -2.14
N TYR A 183 -12.03 4.09 -2.25
CA TYR A 183 -11.41 5.42 -2.22
C TYR A 183 -11.09 5.93 -3.62
N GLN A 184 -10.72 5.04 -4.53
CA GLN A 184 -10.30 5.41 -5.88
C GLN A 184 -10.35 4.21 -6.83
N TYR A 185 -10.85 4.43 -8.04
CA TYR A 185 -10.70 3.51 -9.16
C TYR A 185 -9.61 4.02 -10.13
N PHE A 186 -8.80 3.11 -10.65
CA PHE A 186 -7.86 3.38 -11.73
C PHE A 186 -8.11 2.42 -12.88
N ALA A 187 -8.30 2.91 -14.10
CA ALA A 187 -8.45 2.04 -15.26
C ALA A 187 -8.02 2.72 -16.56
N ARG A 188 -7.42 1.95 -17.47
CA ARG A 188 -7.08 2.42 -18.82
C ARG A 188 -8.33 2.85 -19.58
N ASN A 189 -9.43 2.11 -19.40
CA ASN A 189 -10.75 2.44 -19.93
C ASN A 189 -11.80 2.36 -18.82
N CYS A 190 -12.02 3.48 -18.12
CA CYS A 190 -12.94 3.55 -16.98
C CYS A 190 -14.37 3.09 -17.32
N SER A 191 -14.91 3.49 -18.47
CA SER A 191 -16.27 3.12 -18.86
C SER A 191 -16.43 1.62 -19.12
N GLN A 192 -15.36 0.94 -19.50
CA GLN A 192 -15.35 -0.50 -19.73
C GLN A 192 -15.09 -1.28 -18.44
N SER A 193 -14.08 -0.90 -17.65
CA SER A 193 -13.69 -1.63 -16.43
C SER A 193 -14.60 -1.34 -15.24
N PHE A 194 -15.11 -0.11 -15.13
CA PHE A 194 -15.94 0.34 -14.02
C PHE A 194 -17.15 1.13 -14.54
N PRO A 195 -18.12 0.46 -15.19
CA PRO A 195 -19.27 1.12 -15.78
C PRO A 195 -20.10 1.85 -14.71
N GLY A 196 -20.52 3.08 -15.03
CA GLY A 196 -21.31 3.93 -14.12
C GLY A 196 -20.49 4.70 -13.08
N ILE A 197 -19.18 4.47 -12.96
CA ILE A 197 -18.32 5.28 -12.10
C ILE A 197 -17.98 6.61 -12.79
N PRO A 198 -18.20 7.77 -12.14
CA PRO A 198 -17.88 9.07 -12.72
C PRO A 198 -16.40 9.20 -13.07
N THR A 199 -16.11 9.87 -14.19
CA THR A 199 -14.76 10.26 -14.61
C THR A 199 -14.60 11.78 -14.55
N GLY A 200 -13.35 12.26 -14.57
CA GLY A 200 -13.03 13.69 -14.55
C GLY A 200 -12.59 14.21 -13.18
N PRO A 201 -12.56 15.54 -12.97
CA PRO A 201 -12.11 16.12 -11.70
C PRO A 201 -13.10 15.83 -10.57
N ARG A 202 -12.57 15.63 -9.36
CA ARG A 202 -13.40 15.54 -8.15
C ARG A 202 -14.12 16.88 -7.91
N LYS A 203 -15.42 16.82 -7.60
CA LYS A 203 -16.22 17.99 -7.20
C LYS A 203 -16.22 18.14 -5.67
N SER A 204 -16.08 17.04 -4.95
CA SER A 204 -15.96 16.95 -3.49
C SER A 204 -14.83 16.01 -3.08
N LEU A 205 -14.29 16.19 -1.87
CA LEU A 205 -13.29 15.29 -1.28
C LEU A 205 -13.82 13.86 -1.11
N ALA A 206 -15.14 13.70 -0.96
CA ALA A 206 -15.79 12.41 -0.80
C ALA A 206 -16.09 11.69 -2.13
N ASP A 207 -15.89 12.34 -3.28
CA ASP A 207 -16.22 11.77 -4.58
C ASP A 207 -15.29 10.61 -4.91
N VAL A 208 -15.90 9.46 -5.24
CA VAL A 208 -15.22 8.29 -5.76
C VAL A 208 -15.33 8.32 -7.28
N ILE A 209 -14.20 8.56 -7.94
CA ILE A 209 -14.10 8.69 -9.40
C ILE A 209 -13.20 7.60 -9.97
N CYS A 210 -13.23 7.42 -11.29
CA CYS A 210 -12.24 6.63 -12.02
C CYS A 210 -11.24 7.52 -12.75
N LEU A 211 -9.96 7.21 -12.60
CA LEU A 211 -8.85 7.91 -13.25
C LEU A 211 -8.08 6.95 -14.18
N SER A 212 -7.69 7.41 -15.36
CA SER A 212 -6.76 6.67 -16.22
C SER A 212 -5.29 6.84 -15.83
N LYS A 213 -5.02 7.74 -14.87
CA LYS A 213 -3.69 7.95 -14.32
C LYS A 213 -3.17 6.64 -13.72
N TYR A 214 -1.91 6.32 -14.02
CA TYR A 214 -1.24 5.11 -13.55
C TYR A 214 -1.75 3.77 -14.13
N SER A 215 -2.60 3.78 -15.17
CA SER A 215 -3.10 2.55 -15.84
C SER A 215 -2.51 2.33 -17.25
N SER A 216 -1.49 3.10 -17.63
CA SER A 216 -0.74 2.86 -18.87
C SER A 216 0.18 1.64 -18.70
N LEU A 217 0.37 0.90 -19.79
CA LEU A 217 1.26 -0.26 -19.83
C LEU A 217 2.72 0.14 -19.49
N GLU A 218 3.17 1.27 -20.01
CA GLU A 218 4.50 1.80 -19.69
C GLU A 218 4.53 2.50 -18.32
N PRO A 219 5.64 2.38 -17.55
CA PRO A 219 6.78 1.52 -17.86
C PRO A 219 6.45 0.04 -17.61
N ILE A 220 7.03 -0.86 -18.40
CA ILE A 220 6.79 -2.32 -18.27
C ILE A 220 7.29 -2.91 -16.93
N SER A 221 8.11 -2.18 -16.19
CA SER A 221 8.56 -2.50 -14.84
C SER A 221 8.87 -1.21 -14.08
N ASN A 222 8.90 -1.28 -12.76
CA ASN A 222 9.11 -0.13 -11.88
C ASN A 222 8.05 0.97 -12.02
N GLY A 223 6.87 0.62 -12.52
CA GLY A 223 5.74 1.54 -12.60
C GLY A 223 5.22 1.86 -11.21
N GLU A 224 4.96 3.14 -10.95
CA GLU A 224 4.49 3.59 -9.64
C GLU A 224 3.02 4.02 -9.67
N VAL A 225 2.33 3.77 -8.57
CA VAL A 225 0.98 4.29 -8.27
C VAL A 225 1.05 4.99 -6.91
N ILE A 226 0.58 6.24 -6.86
CA ILE A 226 0.54 7.03 -5.63
C ILE A 226 -0.87 7.51 -5.40
N TYR A 227 -1.42 7.19 -4.24
CA TYR A 227 -2.69 7.69 -3.77
C TYR A 227 -2.49 8.49 -2.49
N ARG A 228 -2.99 9.73 -2.46
CA ARG A 228 -2.99 10.56 -1.25
C ARG A 228 -4.39 10.50 -0.65
N PHE A 229 -4.48 10.04 0.59
CA PHE A 229 -5.70 10.14 1.37
C PHE A 229 -5.90 11.62 1.73
N VAL A 230 -7.10 12.13 1.45
CA VAL A 230 -7.53 13.51 1.74
C VAL A 230 -8.55 13.50 2.85
#